data_AF-A0A0Z8N439-F1
#
_entry.id   AF-A0A0Z8N439-F1
#
_cell.length_a   1.000
_cell.length_b   1.000
_cell.length_c   1.000
_cell.angle_alpha   90.00
_cell.angle_beta   90.00
_cell.angle_gamma   90.00
#
_symmetry.space_group_name_H-M   'P 1'
#
loop_
_entity.id
_entity.type
_entity.pdbx_description
1 polymer ?
#
loop_
_entity_poly.entity_id
_entity_poly.type
_entity_poly.pdbx_seq_one_letter_code
_entity_poly.pdbx_strand_id
1 'polypeptide(L)'
;MQKEKMTVEEFLQLKKDAQVSLILFIVFGLVLFSSMFYITAIGARTQMYNSIGITVFLSVAMTAFRPYFLPKNILEKKQPELKQYSTEGYSVSNAFLKRVFLVYSIAIIVAIFGFASAYATRVETILPDDTLPSLEQKSIIELELEDTQ
;
A
#
# COMPACT_ATOMS: atom_id res chain seq x y z
N MET A 1 -23.96 -1.41 -28.96
CA MET A 1 -22.71 -2.22 -28.94
C MET A 1 -23.02 -3.56 -28.29
N GLN A 2 -23.11 -4.62 -29.09
CA GLN A 2 -23.36 -5.97 -28.61
C GLN A 2 -22.16 -6.42 -27.77
N LYS A 3 -22.38 -6.76 -26.49
CA LYS A 3 -21.37 -7.48 -25.72
C LYS A 3 -21.28 -8.87 -26.32
N GLU A 4 -20.15 -9.18 -26.94
CA GLU A 4 -19.75 -10.57 -27.21
C GLU A 4 -20.02 -11.39 -25.95
N LYS A 5 -20.72 -12.50 -26.11
CA LYS A 5 -20.94 -13.46 -25.04
C LYS A 5 -19.55 -13.98 -24.64
N MET A 6 -19.06 -13.52 -23.48
CA MET A 6 -17.85 -14.07 -22.87
C MET A 6 -18.00 -15.58 -22.79
N THR A 7 -17.01 -16.30 -23.33
CA THR A 7 -17.01 -17.76 -23.35
C THR A 7 -16.77 -18.30 -21.94
N VAL A 8 -17.13 -19.56 -21.69
CA VAL A 8 -16.90 -20.21 -20.39
C VAL A 8 -15.40 -20.24 -20.07
N GLU A 9 -14.54 -20.45 -21.06
CA GLU A 9 -13.09 -20.45 -20.91
C GLU A 9 -12.54 -19.09 -20.46
N GLU A 10 -12.98 -18.01 -21.10
CA GLU A 10 -12.61 -16.63 -20.69
C GLU A 10 -13.11 -16.31 -19.28
N PHE A 11 -14.29 -16.80 -18.91
CA PHE A 11 -14.81 -16.66 -17.54
C PHE A 11 -13.96 -17.43 -16.52
N LEU A 12 -13.56 -18.67 -16.83
CA LEU A 12 -12.72 -19.48 -15.94
C LEU A 12 -11.34 -18.87 -15.73
N GLN A 13 -10.76 -18.29 -16.78
CA GLN A 13 -9.53 -17.52 -16.68
C GLN A 13 -9.72 -16.26 -15.82
N LEU A 14 -10.80 -15.50 -16.03
CA LEU A 14 -11.14 -14.34 -15.20
C LEU A 14 -11.35 -14.73 -13.73
N LYS A 15 -12.00 -15.87 -13.45
CA LYS A 15 -12.23 -16.39 -12.10
C LYS A 15 -10.90 -16.73 -11.42
N LYS A 16 -9.96 -17.34 -12.15
CA LYS A 16 -8.60 -17.61 -11.67
C LYS A 16 -7.83 -16.32 -11.39
N ASP A 17 -7.84 -15.36 -12.32
CA ASP A 17 -7.21 -14.04 -12.17
C ASP A 17 -7.76 -13.31 -10.94
N ALA A 18 -9.08 -13.33 -10.74
CA ALA A 18 -9.73 -12.72 -9.58
C ALA A 18 -9.36 -13.40 -8.25
N GLN A 19 -9.20 -14.73 -8.24
CA GLN A 19 -8.75 -15.47 -7.05
C GLN A 19 -7.31 -15.11 -6.69
N VAL A 20 -6.40 -15.13 -7.67
CA VAL A 20 -5.00 -14.76 -7.46
C VAL A 20 -4.90 -13.30 -7.05
N SER A 21 -5.66 -12.41 -7.69
CA SER A 21 -5.71 -11.01 -7.33
C SER A 21 -6.16 -10.78 -5.88
N LEU A 22 -7.14 -11.54 -5.39
CA LEU A 22 -7.61 -11.44 -4.01
C LEU A 22 -6.51 -11.86 -3.02
N ILE A 23 -5.83 -12.98 -3.30
CA ILE A 23 -4.73 -13.48 -2.47
C ILE A 23 -3.62 -12.43 -2.39
N LEU A 24 -3.17 -11.90 -3.55
CA LEU A 24 -2.15 -10.86 -3.58
C LEU A 24 -2.57 -9.61 -2.81
N PHE A 25 -3.84 -9.20 -2.95
CA PHE A 25 -4.35 -8.02 -2.26
C PHE A 25 -4.36 -8.19 -0.74
N ILE A 26 -4.75 -9.37 -0.25
CA ILE A 26 -4.72 -9.70 1.18
C ILE A 26 -3.28 -9.71 1.70
N VAL A 27 -2.36 -10.40 1.01
CA VAL A 27 -0.95 -10.47 1.41
C VAL A 27 -0.32 -9.09 1.46
N PHE A 28 -0.54 -8.28 0.42
CA PHE A 28 -0.05 -6.90 0.36
C PHE A 28 -0.63 -6.04 1.47
N GLY A 29 -1.95 -6.15 1.71
CA GLY A 29 -2.62 -5.47 2.80
C GLY A 29 -2.01 -5.81 4.15
N LEU A 30 -1.80 -7.11 4.45
CA LEU A 30 -1.18 -7.55 5.69
C LEU A 30 0.20 -6.93 5.91
N VAL A 31 1.06 -6.94 4.88
CA VAL A 31 2.40 -6.33 4.97
C VAL A 31 2.31 -4.83 5.26
N LEU A 32 1.44 -4.10 4.56
CA LEU A 32 1.24 -2.66 4.75
C LEU A 32 0.67 -2.32 6.12
N PHE A 33 -0.32 -3.08 6.60
CA PHE A 33 -0.89 -2.87 7.92
C PHE A 33 0.13 -3.18 9.03
N SER A 34 0.92 -4.25 8.87
CA SER A 34 2.01 -4.57 9.81
C SER A 34 3.06 -3.46 9.86
N SER A 35 3.45 -2.87 8.72
CA SER A 35 4.42 -1.78 8.71
C SER A 35 3.84 -0.49 9.32
N MET A 36 2.57 -0.17 9.06
CA MET A 36 1.89 0.97 9.70
C MET A 36 1.84 0.81 11.22
N PHE A 37 1.48 -0.39 11.68
CA PHE A 37 1.45 -0.72 13.11
C PHE A 37 2.83 -0.54 13.74
N TYR A 38 3.89 -1.02 13.08
CA TYR A 38 5.27 -0.84 13.54
C TYR A 38 5.67 0.62 13.66
N ILE A 39 5.45 1.44 12.61
CA ILE A 39 5.74 2.89 12.62
C ILE A 39 4.99 3.61 13.74
N THR A 40 3.73 3.23 13.97
CA THR A 40 2.90 3.75 15.06
C THR A 40 3.48 3.38 16.42
N ALA A 41 3.85 2.11 16.62
CA ALA A 41 4.38 1.61 17.88
C ALA A 41 5.71 2.26 18.28
N ILE A 42 6.57 2.61 17.32
CA ILE A 42 7.87 3.26 17.59
C ILE A 42 7.78 4.79 17.76
N GLY A 43 6.56 5.37 17.67
CA GLY A 43 6.34 6.81 17.83
C GLY A 43 6.89 7.67 16.69
N ALA A 44 7.14 7.10 15.52
CA ALA A 44 7.62 7.83 14.34
C ALA A 44 6.49 8.69 13.71
N ARG A 45 6.76 9.41 12.59
CA ARG A 45 5.77 10.23 11.86
C ARG A 45 4.62 9.40 11.27
N THR A 46 3.73 9.00 12.15
CA THR A 46 2.67 8.00 11.92
C THR A 46 1.63 8.51 10.94
N GLN A 47 1.26 9.79 11.05
CA GLN A 47 0.22 10.39 10.20
C GLN A 47 0.62 10.42 8.71
N MET A 48 1.89 10.75 8.41
CA MET A 48 2.38 10.81 7.04
C MET A 48 2.45 9.42 6.41
N TYR A 49 3.08 8.46 7.11
CA TYR A 49 3.21 7.10 6.59
C TYR A 49 1.86 6.41 6.42
N ASN A 50 0.95 6.54 7.40
CA ASN A 50 -0.37 5.93 7.32
C ASN A 50 -1.19 6.51 6.17
N SER A 51 -1.11 7.83 5.92
CA SER A 51 -1.80 8.46 4.78
C SER A 51 -1.29 7.90 3.45
N ILE A 52 0.04 7.84 3.26
CA ILE A 52 0.66 7.26 2.06
C ILE A 52 0.24 5.81 1.89
N GLY A 53 0.33 5.01 2.95
CA GLY A 53 0.00 3.59 2.87
C GLY A 53 -1.48 3.32 2.59
N ILE A 54 -2.40 4.14 3.14
CA ILE A 54 -3.84 4.04 2.81
C ILE A 54 -4.08 4.40 1.35
N THR A 55 -3.45 5.47 0.85
CA THR A 55 -3.55 5.86 -0.57
C THR A 55 -3.04 4.74 -1.47
N VAL A 56 -1.86 4.18 -1.19
CA VAL A 56 -1.28 3.07 -1.95
C VAL A 56 -2.22 1.86 -1.92
N PHE A 57 -2.74 1.48 -0.75
CA PHE A 57 -3.67 0.37 -0.60
C PHE A 57 -4.94 0.56 -1.47
N LEU A 58 -5.55 1.75 -1.42
CA LEU A 58 -6.73 2.08 -2.23
C LEU A 58 -6.41 2.09 -3.74
N SER A 59 -5.25 2.62 -4.13
CA SER A 59 -4.81 2.60 -5.53
C SER A 59 -4.65 1.17 -6.04
N VAL A 60 -4.03 0.28 -5.27
CA VAL A 60 -3.92 -1.15 -5.62
C VAL A 60 -5.29 -1.81 -5.67
N ALA A 61 -6.17 -1.53 -4.72
CA ALA A 61 -7.55 -2.04 -4.71
C ALA A 61 -8.29 -1.67 -6.00
N MET A 62 -8.14 -0.44 -6.46
CA MET A 62 -8.82 0.08 -7.66
C MET A 62 -8.19 -0.40 -8.97
N THR A 63 -6.87 -0.57 -9.01
CA THR A 63 -6.14 -0.80 -10.27
C THR A 63 -5.72 -2.24 -10.50
N ALA A 64 -5.50 -3.03 -9.45
CA ALA A 64 -5.07 -4.42 -9.55
C ALA A 64 -6.16 -5.40 -9.13
N PHE A 65 -7.04 -5.04 -8.18
CA PHE A 65 -8.06 -5.95 -7.64
C PHE A 65 -9.44 -5.80 -8.28
N ARG A 66 -10.01 -4.60 -8.20
CA ARG A 66 -11.35 -4.27 -8.70
C ARG A 66 -11.62 -4.72 -10.16
N PRO A 67 -10.67 -4.60 -11.11
CA PRO A 67 -10.90 -4.99 -12.51
C PRO A 67 -11.19 -6.47 -12.71
N TYR A 68 -10.78 -7.35 -11.79
CA TYR A 68 -11.00 -8.79 -11.91
C TYR A 68 -12.15 -9.24 -11.00
N PHE A 69 -12.22 -8.69 -9.79
CA PHE A 69 -13.25 -9.07 -8.82
C PHE A 69 -14.66 -8.61 -9.22
N LEU A 70 -14.82 -7.38 -9.73
CA LEU A 70 -16.15 -6.87 -10.09
C LEU A 70 -16.78 -7.61 -11.27
N PRO A 71 -16.09 -7.79 -12.41
CA PRO A 71 -16.68 -8.52 -13.54
C PRO A 71 -17.04 -9.96 -13.16
N LYS A 72 -16.16 -10.64 -12.41
CA LYS A 72 -16.45 -11.98 -11.87
C LYS A 72 -17.77 -11.99 -11.07
N ASN A 73 -17.91 -11.07 -10.10
CA ASN A 73 -19.10 -11.03 -9.24
C ASN A 73 -20.38 -10.64 -10.00
N ILE A 74 -20.28 -9.76 -11.00
CA ILE A 74 -21.41 -9.41 -11.88
C ILE A 74 -21.87 -10.60 -12.70
N LEU A 75 -20.94 -11.39 -13.23
CA LEU A 75 -21.25 -12.59 -14.03
C LEU A 75 -21.83 -13.70 -13.16
N GLU A 76 -21.23 -13.98 -11.99
CA GLU A 76 -21.77 -14.94 -11.01
C GLU A 76 -23.16 -14.56 -10.48
N LYS A 77 -23.50 -13.26 -10.44
CA LYS A 77 -24.84 -12.79 -10.06
C LYS A 77 -25.86 -12.99 -11.19
N LYS A 78 -25.43 -12.91 -12.45
CA LYS A 78 -26.29 -13.11 -13.62
C LYS A 78 -26.52 -14.59 -13.94
N GLN A 79 -25.50 -15.42 -13.71
CA GLN A 79 -25.50 -16.85 -14.00
C GLN A 79 -24.89 -17.61 -12.81
N PRO A 80 -25.71 -17.98 -11.80
CA PRO A 80 -25.23 -18.64 -10.59
C PRO A 80 -24.58 -20.00 -10.86
N GLU A 81 -24.92 -20.67 -11.97
CA GLU A 81 -24.29 -21.91 -12.44
C GLU A 81 -22.77 -21.77 -12.62
N LEU A 82 -22.28 -20.58 -12.97
CA LEU A 82 -20.85 -20.29 -13.14
C LEU A 82 -20.02 -20.47 -11.85
N LYS A 83 -20.66 -20.41 -10.69
CA LYS A 83 -19.98 -20.62 -9.40
C LYS A 83 -19.46 -22.05 -9.25
N GLN A 84 -20.16 -23.02 -9.83
CA GLN A 84 -19.87 -24.45 -9.68
C GLN A 84 -18.70 -24.93 -10.54
N TYR A 85 -18.33 -24.18 -11.58
CA TYR A 85 -17.24 -24.59 -12.45
C TYR A 85 -15.88 -24.46 -11.76
N SER A 86 -15.08 -25.52 -11.85
CA SER A 86 -13.70 -25.52 -11.35
C SER A 86 -12.78 -24.68 -12.24
N THR A 87 -11.78 -24.03 -11.62
CA THR A 87 -10.70 -23.33 -12.34
C THR A 87 -9.42 -24.18 -12.44
N GLU A 88 -9.53 -25.46 -12.09
CA GLU A 88 -8.44 -26.43 -12.17
C GLU A 88 -8.04 -26.65 -13.63
N GLY A 89 -6.74 -26.54 -13.92
CA GLY A 89 -6.20 -26.57 -15.29
C GLY A 89 -6.12 -25.21 -15.99
N TYR A 90 -6.74 -24.14 -15.47
CA TYR A 90 -6.63 -22.80 -16.05
C TYR A 90 -5.49 -22.00 -15.42
N SER A 91 -4.64 -21.40 -16.27
CA SER A 91 -3.56 -20.51 -15.87
C SER A 91 -4.03 -19.05 -15.81
N VAL A 92 -3.37 -18.28 -14.94
CA VAL A 92 -3.51 -16.81 -14.89
C VAL A 92 -3.19 -16.19 -16.25
N SER A 93 -3.94 -15.17 -16.64
CA SER A 93 -3.70 -14.50 -17.93
C SER A 93 -2.41 -13.70 -17.93
N ASN A 94 -1.71 -13.66 -19.07
CA ASN A 94 -0.49 -12.85 -19.20
C ASN A 94 -0.79 -11.34 -19.04
N ALA A 95 -1.97 -10.91 -19.49
CA ALA A 95 -2.44 -9.54 -19.29
C ALA A 95 -2.64 -9.21 -17.80
N PHE A 96 -3.19 -10.16 -17.03
CA PHE A 96 -3.24 -10.06 -15.57
C PHE A 96 -1.83 -9.93 -15.00
N LEU A 97 -0.94 -10.89 -15.27
CA LEU A 97 0.42 -10.91 -14.71
C LEU A 97 1.18 -9.60 -14.95
N LYS A 98 1.17 -9.09 -16.19
CA LYS A 98 1.81 -7.80 -16.51
C LYS A 98 1.25 -6.65 -15.69
N ARG A 99 -0.08 -6.59 -15.55
CA ARG A 99 -0.76 -5.51 -14.82
C ARG A 99 -0.49 -5.60 -13.32
N VAL A 100 -0.69 -6.76 -12.70
CA VAL A 100 -0.44 -6.91 -11.26
C VAL A 100 1.04 -6.71 -10.95
N PHE A 101 1.96 -7.23 -11.75
CA PHE A 101 3.39 -7.02 -11.52
C PHE A 101 3.74 -5.53 -11.52
N LEU A 102 3.33 -4.79 -12.55
CA LEU A 102 3.59 -3.35 -12.65
C LEU A 102 2.99 -2.57 -11.46
N VAL A 103 1.73 -2.83 -11.12
CA VAL A 103 1.04 -2.12 -10.01
C VAL A 103 1.71 -2.42 -8.67
N TYR A 104 1.96 -3.70 -8.36
CA TYR A 104 2.54 -4.09 -7.09
C TYR A 104 4.01 -3.64 -6.97
N SER A 105 4.81 -3.70 -8.05
CA SER A 105 6.18 -3.18 -8.02
C SER A 105 6.21 -1.69 -7.65
N ILE A 106 5.38 -0.86 -8.29
CA ILE A 106 5.29 0.57 -7.97
C ILE A 106 4.80 0.77 -6.53
N ALA A 107 3.77 0.04 -6.12
CA ALA A 107 3.21 0.14 -4.77
C ALA A 107 4.23 -0.20 -3.68
N ILE A 108 5.03 -1.25 -3.91
CA ILE A 108 6.11 -1.67 -2.99
C ILE A 108 7.20 -0.59 -2.92
N ILE A 109 7.62 -0.02 -4.05
CA ILE A 109 8.61 1.07 -4.08
C ILE A 109 8.12 2.24 -3.22
N VAL A 110 6.88 2.71 -3.45
CA VAL A 110 6.31 3.83 -2.68
C VAL A 110 6.21 3.49 -1.18
N ALA A 111 5.79 2.27 -0.84
CA ALA A 111 5.70 1.83 0.55
C ALA A 111 7.07 1.80 1.25
N ILE A 112 8.13 1.35 0.56
CA ILE A 112 9.50 1.30 1.09
C ILE A 112 10.03 2.72 1.32
N PHE A 113 9.91 3.61 0.33
CA PHE A 113 10.39 4.99 0.47
C PHE A 113 9.61 5.76 1.55
N GLY A 114 8.29 5.57 1.59
CA GLY A 114 7.45 6.14 2.65
C GLY A 114 7.87 5.64 4.04
N PHE A 115 8.18 4.36 4.16
CA PHE A 115 8.62 3.75 5.42
C PHE A 115 9.98 4.31 5.84
N ALA A 116 10.96 4.32 4.94
CA ALA A 116 12.30 4.82 5.21
C ALA A 116 12.29 6.28 5.63
N SER A 117 11.49 7.12 4.97
CA SER A 117 11.33 8.53 5.31
C SER A 117 10.72 8.71 6.72
N ALA A 118 9.69 7.96 7.05
CA ALA A 118 9.05 8.01 8.37
C ALA A 118 9.97 7.48 9.48
N TYR A 119 10.77 6.46 9.18
CA TYR A 119 11.74 5.89 10.11
C TYR A 119 12.94 6.82 10.37
N ALA A 120 13.50 7.42 9.33
CA ALA A 120 14.64 8.35 9.43
C ALA A 120 14.34 9.55 10.33
N THR A 121 13.11 10.09 10.27
CA THR A 121 12.72 11.21 11.13
C THR A 121 12.74 10.85 12.61
N ARG A 122 12.50 9.58 12.97
CA ARG A 122 12.65 9.10 14.35
C ARG A 122 14.12 9.13 14.77
N VAL A 123 15.04 8.71 13.90
CA VAL A 123 16.48 8.69 14.18
C VAL A 123 16.99 10.10 14.46
N GLU A 124 16.54 11.09 13.69
CA GLU A 124 16.88 12.50 13.93
C GLU A 124 16.33 13.04 15.25
N THR A 125 15.11 12.64 15.66
CA THR A 125 14.54 13.02 16.96
C THR A 125 15.15 12.28 18.17
N ILE A 126 15.98 11.25 17.94
CA ILE A 126 16.72 10.54 18.99
C ILE A 126 18.13 11.14 19.19
N LEU A 127 18.56 12.12 18.38
CA LEU A 127 19.76 12.88 18.75
C LEU A 127 19.51 13.52 20.14
N PRO A 128 20.41 13.31 21.11
CA PRO A 128 20.20 13.76 22.47
C PRO A 128 20.01 15.27 22.51
N ASP A 129 18.93 15.69 23.17
CA ASP A 129 18.57 17.07 23.50
C ASP A 129 19.75 17.82 24.18
N ASP A 130 20.70 17.08 24.75
CA ASP A 130 21.98 17.57 25.31
C ASP A 130 22.90 18.30 24.31
N THR A 131 22.56 18.35 23.02
CA THR A 131 23.30 19.13 22.00
C THR A 131 22.61 20.40 21.55
N LEU A 132 21.36 20.65 22.00
CA LEU A 132 20.70 21.93 21.77
C LEU A 132 21.13 22.89 22.90
N PRO A 133 21.65 24.09 22.57
CA PRO A 133 21.97 25.07 23.61
C PRO A 133 20.67 25.40 24.36
N SER A 134 20.71 25.31 25.69
CA SER A 134 19.54 25.59 26.51
C SER A 134 19.10 27.03 26.31
N LEU A 135 17.80 27.30 26.41
CA LEU A 135 17.28 28.68 26.33
C LEU A 135 17.90 29.57 27.43
N GLU A 136 18.32 28.98 28.55
CA GLU A 136 19.10 29.65 29.58
C GLU A 136 20.49 30.07 29.08
N GLN A 137 21.22 29.18 28.38
CA GLN A 137 22.50 29.55 27.74
C GLN A 137 22.34 30.68 26.73
N LYS A 138 21.25 30.67 25.95
CA LYS A 138 20.95 31.77 25.02
C LYS A 138 20.78 33.09 25.77
N SER A 139 20.02 33.12 26.86
CA SER A 139 19.84 34.33 27.66
C SER A 139 21.13 34.83 28.33
N ILE A 140 22.01 33.92 28.76
CA ILE A 140 23.31 34.27 29.37
C ILE A 140 24.23 34.90 28.32
N ILE A 141 24.27 34.36 27.11
CA ILE A 141 25.09 34.90 26.00
C ILE A 141 24.54 36.27 25.53
N GLU A 142 23.22 36.44 25.46
CA GLU A 142 22.61 37.74 25.13
C GLU A 142 22.93 38.81 26.17
N LEU A 143 22.90 38.47 27.47
CA LEU A 143 23.29 39.37 28.57
C LEU A 143 24.77 39.74 28.54
N GLU A 144 25.66 38.78 28.28
CA GLU A 144 27.10 39.02 28.23
C GLU A 144 27.50 39.91 27.02
N LEU A 145 26.78 39.81 25.91
CA LEU A 145 26.95 40.66 24.73
C LEU A 145 26.43 42.08 24.93
N GLU A 146 25.37 42.27 25.74
CA GLU A 146 24.85 43.59 26.11
C GLU A 146 25.79 44.33 27.07
N ASP A 147 26.44 43.63 28.00
CA ASP A 147 27.41 44.21 28.95
C ASP A 147 28.77 44.57 28.31
N THR A 148 29.01 44.19 27.05
CA THR A 148 30.27 44.46 26.33
C THR A 148 30.18 45.62 25.32
N GLN A 149 29.03 46.32 25.25
CA GLN A 149 28.85 47.59 24.49
C GLN A 149 28.95 48.83 25.38
#